data_AF-A0A0S4QEH9-F1
#
_entry.id   AF-A0A0S4QEH9-F1
#
_cell.length_a   1.000
_cell.length_b   1.000
_cell.length_c   1.000
_cell.angle_alpha   90.00
_cell.angle_beta   90.00
_cell.angle_gamma   90.00
#
_symmetry.space_group_name_H-M   'P 1'
#
loop_
_entity.id
_entity.type
_entity.pdbx_description
1 polymer ?
#
loop_
_entity_poly.entity_id
_entity_poly.type
_entity_poly.pdbx_seq_one_letter_code
_entity_poly.pdbx_strand_id
1 'polypeptide(L)'
;MGTDWPGPGQAGIGRAGIGGTGLGARRAAGRVVAVVAAMVLALAACGGEETNGLQDASAAEVGTRSVDALNSAGSVHVVGTAQDPSAEGSTRYDLVLSGSSARGTITSGSVVTEIVKVADDTYTKGSRAYYESIGEGDAADLLADKWVRLPAEDAEQYRLFTIEGFAMAIGEYVAALDGKVTTEDLAGRQAVAAGSAEGTRLWAANTGDPVPLRLDMLNGEQGRMEFSDYGTKVSITAPAGAVDLASLS
;
A
#
# COMPACT_ATOMS: atom_id res chain seq x y z
N MET A 1 -28.45 -33.97 5.70
CA MET A 1 -29.51 -34.92 6.12
C MET A 1 -30.54 -34.91 5.00
N GLY A 2 -30.54 -35.76 3.98
CA GLY A 2 -30.28 -37.21 3.95
C GLY A 2 -31.61 -37.90 3.74
N THR A 3 -32.15 -37.87 2.51
CA THR A 3 -33.39 -38.57 2.12
C THR A 3 -33.07 -39.82 1.32
N ASP A 4 -33.60 -40.91 1.85
CA ASP A 4 -33.62 -42.30 1.41
C ASP A 4 -34.28 -42.49 0.02
N TRP A 5 -33.73 -43.41 -0.78
CA TRP A 5 -34.50 -44.17 -1.78
C TRP A 5 -33.87 -45.55 -2.03
N PRO A 6 -34.58 -46.67 -1.79
CA PRO A 6 -34.12 -48.02 -2.08
C PRO A 6 -34.80 -48.63 -3.33
N GLY A 7 -34.12 -49.56 -4.00
CA GLY A 7 -34.68 -50.38 -5.09
C GLY A 7 -33.72 -51.49 -5.55
N PRO A 8 -34.23 -52.65 -6.02
CA PRO A 8 -33.91 -53.95 -5.42
C PRO A 8 -32.84 -54.77 -6.16
N GLY A 9 -32.23 -55.70 -5.43
CA GLY A 9 -31.31 -56.69 -5.98
C GLY A 9 -32.00 -57.88 -6.65
N GLN A 10 -31.21 -58.69 -7.35
CA GLN A 10 -31.36 -60.14 -7.46
C GLN A 10 -29.99 -60.81 -7.70
N ALA A 11 -29.82 -61.97 -7.06
CA ALA A 11 -28.64 -62.81 -7.03
C ALA A 11 -28.55 -63.78 -8.22
N GLY A 12 -27.36 -64.34 -8.48
CA GLY A 12 -27.22 -65.41 -9.49
C GLY A 12 -25.80 -65.89 -9.78
N ILE A 13 -25.22 -66.63 -8.82
CA ILE A 13 -24.19 -67.69 -8.92
C ILE A 13 -24.09 -68.47 -10.25
N GLY A 14 -22.86 -68.79 -10.72
CA GLY A 14 -22.66 -69.87 -11.72
C GLY A 14 -21.29 -70.02 -12.42
N ARG A 15 -20.33 -70.69 -11.75
CA ARG A 15 -19.31 -71.66 -12.22
C ARG A 15 -18.72 -71.64 -13.66
N ALA A 16 -17.37 -71.54 -13.68
CA ALA A 16 -16.36 -72.46 -14.26
C ALA A 16 -16.52 -73.10 -15.67
N GLY A 17 -15.47 -73.00 -16.50
CA GLY A 17 -14.99 -74.15 -17.28
C GLY A 17 -14.18 -73.92 -18.59
N ILE A 18 -12.86 -74.06 -18.49
CA ILE A 18 -11.87 -74.82 -19.31
C ILE A 18 -11.95 -74.85 -20.87
N GLY A 19 -10.78 -74.58 -21.50
CA GLY A 19 -10.27 -75.22 -22.73
C GLY A 19 -10.28 -74.33 -23.99
N GLY A 20 -9.24 -74.24 -24.83
CA GLY A 20 -7.94 -74.87 -24.87
C GLY A 20 -7.09 -74.33 -26.04
N THR A 21 -5.77 -74.41 -25.86
CA THR A 21 -4.69 -74.74 -26.82
C THR A 21 -4.70 -74.17 -28.25
N GLY A 22 -3.61 -73.48 -28.60
CA GLY A 22 -3.23 -73.22 -30.00
C GLY A 22 -1.83 -72.61 -30.16
N LEU A 23 -0.84 -73.47 -30.32
CA LEU A 23 0.59 -73.29 -30.65
C LEU A 23 1.03 -72.02 -31.42
N GLY A 24 2.23 -71.53 -31.07
CA GLY A 24 2.99 -70.64 -31.96
C GLY A 24 4.33 -70.14 -31.41
N ALA A 25 5.20 -71.00 -30.89
CA ALA A 25 6.57 -70.61 -30.55
C ALA A 25 7.42 -70.38 -31.82
N ARG A 26 7.93 -69.16 -32.01
CA ARG A 26 9.13 -68.91 -32.82
C ARG A 26 10.05 -67.91 -32.12
N ARG A 27 11.27 -68.40 -31.86
CA ARG A 27 12.41 -67.72 -31.26
C ARG A 27 12.86 -66.56 -32.15
N ALA A 28 13.12 -65.40 -31.57
CA ALA A 28 14.13 -64.47 -32.07
C ALA A 28 14.55 -63.54 -30.92
N ALA A 29 15.75 -63.78 -30.39
CA ALA A 29 16.45 -62.82 -29.56
C ALA A 29 16.83 -61.62 -30.43
N GLY A 30 16.30 -60.44 -30.09
CA GLY A 30 16.63 -59.18 -30.74
C GLY A 30 16.64 -58.09 -29.68
N ARG A 31 17.84 -57.64 -29.31
CA ARG A 31 18.03 -56.41 -28.55
C ARG A 31 17.51 -55.25 -29.39
N VAL A 32 16.42 -54.62 -28.96
CA VAL A 32 16.01 -53.30 -29.46
C VAL A 32 15.84 -52.39 -28.26
N VAL A 33 16.75 -51.42 -28.18
CA VAL A 33 16.68 -50.24 -27.33
C VAL A 33 15.42 -49.46 -27.71
N ALA A 34 14.51 -49.22 -26.77
CA ALA A 34 13.34 -48.36 -27.00
C ALA A 34 13.08 -47.49 -25.77
N VAL A 35 13.71 -46.30 -25.83
CA VAL A 35 13.22 -44.97 -25.43
C VAL A 35 12.28 -44.88 -24.21
N VAL A 36 12.84 -44.36 -23.12
CA VAL A 36 12.11 -43.75 -22.01
C VAL A 36 11.37 -42.52 -22.54
N ALA A 37 10.05 -42.57 -22.62
CA ALA A 37 9.21 -41.38 -22.78
C ALA A 37 8.36 -41.20 -21.51
N ALA A 38 9.00 -40.72 -20.44
CA ALA A 38 8.28 -40.16 -19.31
C ALA A 38 7.87 -38.73 -19.70
N MET A 39 6.65 -38.56 -20.24
CA MET A 39 6.03 -37.25 -20.35
C MET A 39 5.58 -36.81 -18.97
N VAL A 40 6.48 -36.20 -18.20
CA VAL A 40 6.11 -35.37 -17.05
C VAL A 40 5.64 -34.04 -17.64
N LEU A 41 4.32 -33.91 -17.83
CA LEU A 41 3.69 -32.61 -18.02
C LEU A 41 3.79 -31.84 -16.70
N ALA A 42 4.92 -31.18 -16.49
CA ALA A 42 5.03 -30.12 -15.51
C ALA A 42 4.24 -28.92 -16.06
N LEU A 43 2.92 -28.91 -15.83
CA LEU A 43 2.19 -27.65 -15.81
C LEU A 43 2.70 -26.89 -14.58
N ALA A 44 3.81 -26.17 -14.75
CA ALA A 44 4.06 -24.97 -13.97
C ALA A 44 2.90 -24.03 -14.33
N ALA A 45 1.82 -24.09 -13.57
CA ALA A 45 0.88 -23.00 -13.50
C ALA A 45 1.68 -21.82 -12.95
N CYS A 46 2.23 -21.00 -13.86
CA CYS A 46 2.62 -19.63 -13.56
C CYS A 46 1.33 -18.91 -13.13
N GLY A 47 0.97 -19.04 -11.86
CA GLY A 47 0.04 -18.14 -11.21
C GLY A 47 0.75 -16.82 -11.01
N GLY A 48 0.91 -16.05 -12.09
CA GLY A 48 1.14 -14.62 -11.96
C GLY A 48 -0.14 -14.01 -11.40
N GLU A 49 -0.02 -13.09 -10.45
CA GLU A 49 -1.18 -12.33 -9.98
C GLU A 49 -1.81 -11.58 -11.17
N GLU A 50 -3.14 -11.66 -11.27
CA GLU A 50 -3.89 -10.96 -12.32
C GLU A 50 -3.70 -9.45 -12.15
N THR A 51 -3.28 -8.79 -13.23
CA THR A 51 -3.08 -7.34 -13.23
C THR A 51 -4.41 -6.58 -13.22
N ASN A 52 -4.44 -5.39 -12.64
CA ASN A 52 -5.62 -4.53 -12.55
C ASN A 52 -5.84 -3.61 -13.77
N GLY A 53 -5.14 -3.89 -14.87
CA GLY A 53 -5.22 -3.15 -16.14
C GLY A 53 -4.62 -1.75 -16.10
N LEU A 54 -3.87 -1.40 -15.06
CA LEU A 54 -3.25 -0.07 -14.95
C LEU A 54 -2.10 0.12 -15.96
N GLN A 55 -1.45 -0.97 -16.39
CA GLN A 55 -0.37 -0.91 -17.38
C GLN A 55 -0.79 -0.43 -18.77
N ASP A 56 -2.09 -0.55 -19.09
CA ASP A 56 -2.66 -0.21 -20.39
C ASP A 56 -3.27 1.21 -20.40
N ALA A 57 -3.26 1.88 -19.25
CA ALA A 57 -3.77 3.24 -19.08
C ALA A 57 -2.78 4.31 -19.56
N SER A 58 -3.28 5.52 -19.82
CA SER A 58 -2.42 6.69 -19.98
C SER A 58 -1.80 7.13 -18.64
N ALA A 59 -0.72 7.90 -18.68
CA ALA A 59 -0.05 8.40 -17.48
C ALA A 59 -0.99 9.24 -16.59
N ALA A 60 -1.84 10.07 -17.20
CA ALA A 60 -2.85 10.85 -16.50
C ALA A 60 -3.88 9.94 -15.79
N GLU A 61 -4.37 8.89 -16.47
CA GLU A 61 -5.28 7.91 -15.87
C GLU A 61 -4.62 7.11 -14.73
N VAL A 62 -3.32 6.81 -14.84
CA VAL A 62 -2.56 6.19 -13.73
C VAL A 62 -2.57 7.11 -12.51
N GLY A 63 -2.30 8.41 -12.70
CA GLY A 63 -2.39 9.42 -11.65
C GLY A 63 -3.77 9.48 -10.99
N THR A 64 -4.82 9.71 -11.78
CA THR A 64 -6.20 9.84 -11.29
C THR A 64 -6.65 8.60 -10.53
N ARG A 65 -6.49 7.39 -11.12
CA ARG A 65 -6.92 6.14 -10.48
C ARG A 65 -6.18 5.89 -9.17
N SER A 66 -4.91 6.30 -9.08
CA SER A 66 -4.13 6.13 -7.84
C SER A 66 -4.58 7.07 -6.73
N VAL A 67 -4.87 8.33 -7.06
CA VAL A 67 -5.41 9.30 -6.10
C VAL A 67 -6.79 8.86 -5.61
N ASP A 68 -7.66 8.36 -6.50
CA ASP A 68 -8.97 7.83 -6.13
C ASP A 68 -8.86 6.60 -5.23
N ALA A 69 -7.91 5.71 -5.51
CA ALA A 69 -7.63 4.54 -4.69
C ALA A 69 -7.09 4.94 -3.30
N LEU A 70 -6.19 5.91 -3.22
CA LEU A 70 -5.72 6.46 -1.95
C LEU A 70 -6.88 7.04 -1.12
N ASN A 71 -7.75 7.84 -1.76
CA ASN A 71 -8.94 8.41 -1.12
C ASN A 71 -9.87 7.34 -0.54
N SER A 72 -9.90 6.16 -1.17
CA SER A 72 -10.77 5.05 -0.78
C SER A 72 -10.12 4.07 0.21
N ALA A 73 -8.81 4.17 0.46
CA ALA A 73 -8.05 3.10 1.13
C ALA A 73 -8.30 2.97 2.64
N GLY A 74 -9.08 3.87 3.25
CA GLY A 74 -9.46 3.84 4.67
C GLY A 74 -8.33 4.20 5.65
N SER A 75 -7.13 3.68 5.44
CA SER A 75 -5.89 4.04 6.13
C SER A 75 -4.68 3.88 5.22
N VAL A 76 -3.57 4.53 5.55
CA VAL A 76 -2.27 4.38 4.87
C VAL A 76 -1.13 4.78 5.83
N HIS A 77 0.02 4.13 5.72
CA HIS A 77 1.27 4.59 6.30
C HIS A 77 2.11 5.29 5.22
N VAL A 78 2.61 6.47 5.54
CA VAL A 78 3.35 7.33 4.63
C VAL A 78 4.68 7.69 5.26
N VAL A 79 5.78 7.38 4.57
CA VAL A 79 7.13 7.74 4.98
C VAL A 79 7.79 8.50 3.85
N GLY A 80 8.45 9.61 4.16
CA GLY A 80 9.09 10.36 3.10
C GLY A 80 9.62 11.70 3.52
N THR A 81 9.93 12.50 2.52
CA THR A 81 10.30 13.89 2.68
C THR A 81 9.53 14.74 1.69
N ALA A 82 9.21 15.97 2.08
CA ALA A 82 8.72 17.00 1.17
C ALA A 82 9.49 18.30 1.43
N GLN A 83 9.64 19.14 0.42
CA GLN A 83 10.01 20.52 0.66
C GLN A 83 8.83 21.25 1.30
N ASP A 84 9.13 21.99 2.35
CA ASP A 84 8.22 22.98 2.88
C ASP A 84 8.65 24.34 2.31
N PRO A 85 7.85 24.99 1.46
CA PRO A 85 8.22 26.28 0.90
C PRO A 85 8.36 27.39 1.96
N SER A 86 7.85 27.16 3.17
CA SER A 86 7.94 28.07 4.31
C SER A 86 9.11 27.77 5.27
N ALA A 87 9.79 26.63 5.10
CA ALA A 87 10.92 26.24 5.94
C ALA A 87 12.21 26.03 5.11
N GLU A 88 13.36 26.26 5.73
CA GLU A 88 14.63 25.94 5.08
C GLU A 88 14.85 24.42 5.05
N GLY A 89 14.92 23.84 3.84
CA GLY A 89 15.27 22.45 3.63
C GLY A 89 14.07 21.53 3.43
N SER A 90 14.26 20.24 3.74
CA SER A 90 13.23 19.22 3.56
C SER A 90 12.76 18.69 4.91
N THR A 91 11.45 18.58 5.05
CA THR A 91 10.79 18.02 6.22
C THR A 91 10.56 16.53 6.00
N ARG A 92 10.94 15.71 6.98
CA ARG A 92 10.68 14.26 6.96
C ARG A 92 9.36 13.95 7.66
N TYR A 93 8.60 13.05 7.07
CA TYR A 93 7.32 12.56 7.58
C TYR A 93 7.38 11.05 7.79
N ASP A 94 6.78 10.60 8.89
CA ASP A 94 6.43 9.21 9.16
C ASP A 94 5.04 9.24 9.81
N LEU A 95 4.00 9.04 8.99
CA LEU A 95 2.61 9.33 9.36
C LEU A 95 1.71 8.15 9.01
N VAL A 96 0.84 7.78 9.94
CA VAL A 96 -0.30 6.90 9.68
C VAL A 96 -1.54 7.77 9.55
N LEU A 97 -2.20 7.72 8.39
CA LEU A 97 -3.43 8.43 8.09
C LEU A 97 -4.61 7.45 8.14
N SER A 98 -5.76 7.92 8.62
CA SER A 98 -7.00 7.13 8.69
C SER A 98 -8.22 8.07 8.66
N GLY A 99 -8.86 8.17 7.49
CA GLY A 99 -9.93 9.14 7.26
C GLY A 99 -9.46 10.57 7.58
N SER A 100 -10.15 11.23 8.53
CA SER A 100 -9.81 12.57 9.03
C SER A 100 -8.83 12.59 10.21
N SER A 101 -8.25 11.44 10.57
CA SER A 101 -7.30 11.31 11.68
C SER A 101 -5.90 10.96 11.18
N ALA A 102 -4.89 11.38 11.93
CA ALA A 102 -3.49 11.05 11.66
C ALA A 102 -2.70 10.89 12.96
N ARG A 103 -1.62 10.12 12.92
CA ARG A 103 -0.61 10.11 13.97
C ARG A 103 0.77 9.85 13.40
N GLY A 104 1.81 10.31 14.07
CA GLY A 104 3.17 9.96 13.71
C GLY A 104 4.17 11.03 14.10
N THR A 105 5.22 11.16 13.32
CA THR A 105 6.32 12.09 13.58
C THR A 105 6.64 12.95 12.36
N ILE A 106 6.99 14.20 12.64
CA ILE A 106 7.51 15.17 11.69
C ILE A 106 8.92 15.53 12.15
N THR A 107 9.87 15.60 11.23
CA THR A 107 11.24 16.02 11.55
C THR A 107 11.66 17.14 10.62
N SER A 108 11.90 18.32 11.22
CA SER A 108 12.38 19.53 10.56
C SER A 108 13.75 19.88 11.10
N GLY A 109 14.80 19.65 10.32
CA GLY A 109 16.18 19.76 10.79
C GLY A 109 16.46 18.80 11.95
N SER A 110 16.81 19.34 13.13
CA SER A 110 17.01 18.56 14.36
C SER A 110 15.76 18.48 15.25
N VAL A 111 14.67 19.16 14.89
CA VAL A 111 13.43 19.20 15.67
C VAL A 111 12.54 18.03 15.26
N VAL A 112 12.16 17.21 16.25
CA VAL A 112 11.20 16.11 16.06
C VAL A 112 9.93 16.46 16.83
N THR A 113 8.80 16.37 16.14
CA THR A 113 7.46 16.60 16.70
C THR A 113 6.61 15.37 16.50
N GLU A 114 6.07 14.83 17.59
CA GLU A 114 4.99 13.84 17.53
C GLU A 114 3.67 14.57 17.29
N ILE A 115 2.82 14.03 16.42
CA ILE A 115 1.51 14.58 16.10
C ILE A 115 0.42 13.53 16.26
N VAL A 116 -0.74 13.97 16.73
CA VAL A 116 -2.02 13.26 16.67
C VAL A 116 -3.08 14.24 16.19
N LYS A 117 -3.74 13.93 15.08
CA LYS A 117 -4.92 14.65 14.59
C LYS A 117 -6.14 13.75 14.75
N VAL A 118 -7.21 14.28 15.33
CA VAL A 118 -8.51 13.62 15.47
C VAL A 118 -9.59 14.60 15.08
N ALA A 119 -10.20 14.40 13.92
CA ALA A 119 -11.14 15.36 13.33
C ALA A 119 -10.50 16.76 13.26
N ASP A 120 -11.12 17.76 13.89
CA ASP A 120 -10.65 19.14 13.85
C ASP A 120 -9.51 19.42 14.85
N ASP A 121 -9.32 18.57 15.85
CA ASP A 121 -8.31 18.76 16.87
C ASP A 121 -6.94 18.23 16.42
N THR A 122 -5.93 19.06 16.63
CA THR A 122 -4.53 18.69 16.43
C THR A 122 -3.77 18.78 17.76
N TYR A 123 -3.08 17.70 18.10
CA TYR A 123 -2.24 17.58 19.27
C TYR A 123 -0.80 17.37 18.84
N THR A 124 0.11 18.08 19.49
CA THR A 124 1.54 17.95 19.24
C THR A 124 2.27 17.68 20.54
N LYS A 125 3.39 16.97 20.43
CA LYS A 125 4.36 16.82 21.50
C LYS A 125 5.73 17.00 20.90
N GLY A 126 6.40 18.08 21.30
CA GLY A 126 7.71 18.45 20.81
C GLY A 126 8.61 18.95 21.92
N SER A 127 9.86 19.22 21.55
CA SER A 127 10.83 19.83 22.44
C SER A 127 10.51 21.32 22.68
N ARG A 128 11.23 21.94 23.61
CA ARG A 128 11.20 23.40 23.79
C ARG A 128 11.42 24.16 22.47
N ALA A 129 12.38 23.70 21.65
CA ALA A 129 12.70 24.33 20.36
C ALA A 129 11.55 24.28 19.36
N TYR A 130 10.71 23.23 19.40
CA TYR A 130 9.50 23.17 18.59
C TYR A 130 8.51 24.27 19.00
N TYR A 131 8.19 24.38 20.29
CA TYR A 131 7.24 25.40 20.76
C TYR A 131 7.75 26.82 20.52
N GLU A 132 9.05 27.06 20.69
CA GLU A 132 9.67 28.34 20.29
C GLU A 132 9.50 28.64 18.79
N SER A 133 9.59 27.62 17.93
CA SER A 133 9.46 27.80 16.47
C SER A 133 8.05 28.15 16.00
N ILE A 134 7.02 27.80 16.77
CA ILE A 134 5.62 28.10 16.46
C ILE A 134 5.09 29.32 17.22
N GLY A 135 5.97 30.10 17.88
CA GLY A 135 5.59 31.33 18.58
C GLY A 135 5.23 31.15 20.07
N GLU A 136 5.25 29.92 20.60
CA GLU A 136 4.90 29.57 21.98
C GLU A 136 6.11 29.64 22.94
N GLY A 137 7.02 30.59 22.70
CA GLY A 137 8.29 30.70 23.42
C GLY A 137 8.14 30.95 24.93
N ASP A 138 7.14 31.75 25.33
CA ASP A 138 6.90 32.11 26.74
C ASP A 138 6.44 30.91 27.58
N ALA A 139 5.76 29.96 26.96
CA ALA A 139 5.27 28.73 27.60
C ALA A 139 6.14 27.50 27.28
N ALA A 140 7.19 27.62 26.46
CA ALA A 140 7.92 26.48 25.91
C ALA A 140 8.45 25.49 26.96
N ASP A 141 8.93 25.97 28.12
CA ASP A 141 9.34 25.09 29.24
C ASP A 141 8.18 24.31 29.86
N LEU A 142 7.01 24.92 29.91
CA LEU A 142 5.81 24.29 30.45
C LEU A 142 5.26 23.23 29.49
N LEU A 143 5.39 23.48 28.18
CA LEU A 143 4.81 22.68 27.10
C LEU A 143 5.73 21.54 26.64
N ALA A 144 7.05 21.71 26.77
CA ALA A 144 8.04 20.74 26.32
C ALA A 144 7.75 19.32 26.81
N ASP A 145 7.86 18.36 25.89
CA ASP A 145 7.66 16.92 26.12
C ASP A 145 6.27 16.53 26.63
N LYS A 146 5.28 17.43 26.55
CA LYS A 146 3.88 17.16 26.86
C LYS A 146 3.04 17.20 25.59
N TRP A 147 1.92 16.47 25.62
CA TRP A 147 0.89 16.63 24.63
C TRP A 147 0.20 17.97 24.82
N VAL A 148 0.06 18.70 23.72
CA VAL A 148 -0.51 20.04 23.68
C VAL A 148 -1.55 20.04 22.58
N ARG A 149 -2.79 20.44 22.89
CA ARG A 149 -3.82 20.72 21.90
C ARG A 149 -3.57 22.12 21.36
N LEU A 150 -3.36 22.22 20.06
CA LEU A 150 -3.11 23.48 19.39
C LEU A 150 -4.42 24.27 19.22
N PRO A 151 -4.38 25.61 19.27
CA PRO A 151 -5.50 26.42 18.81
C PRO A 151 -5.71 26.23 17.30
N ALA A 152 -6.91 26.54 16.81
CA ALA A 152 -7.28 26.29 15.41
C ALA A 152 -6.35 26.98 14.41
N GLU A 153 -5.84 28.17 14.73
CA GLU A 153 -4.91 28.92 13.88
C GLU A 153 -3.57 28.17 13.68
N ASP A 154 -2.98 27.65 14.75
CA ASP A 154 -1.73 26.88 14.69
C ASP A 154 -1.94 25.47 14.12
N ALA A 155 -3.15 24.92 14.29
CA ALA A 155 -3.51 23.61 13.76
C ALA A 155 -3.66 23.61 12.22
N GLU A 156 -3.87 24.76 11.59
CA GLU A 156 -4.14 24.90 10.16
C GLU A 156 -2.99 24.39 9.27
N GLN A 157 -1.75 24.52 9.73
CA GLN A 157 -0.58 23.96 9.02
C GLN A 157 -0.65 22.44 8.84
N TYR A 158 -1.44 21.74 9.67
CA TYR A 158 -1.62 20.28 9.63
C TYR A 158 -2.92 19.86 8.94
N ARG A 159 -3.63 20.78 8.26
CA ARG A 159 -4.91 20.49 7.56
C ARG A 159 -4.81 19.34 6.55
N LEU A 160 -3.64 19.13 5.94
CA LEU A 160 -3.41 18.09 4.95
C LEU A 160 -3.20 16.69 5.55
N PHE A 161 -3.12 16.56 6.89
CA PHE A 161 -2.86 15.29 7.56
C PHE A 161 -4.14 14.49 7.76
N THR A 162 -4.81 14.25 6.64
CA THR A 162 -5.99 13.41 6.46
C THR A 162 -5.81 12.66 5.15
N ILE A 163 -6.55 11.57 4.92
CA ILE A 163 -6.46 10.87 3.62
C ILE A 163 -6.82 11.81 2.47
N GLU A 164 -7.91 12.57 2.60
CA GLU A 164 -8.38 13.51 1.59
C GLU A 164 -7.37 14.64 1.35
N GLY A 165 -6.84 15.24 2.42
CA GLY A 165 -5.83 16.28 2.34
C GLY A 165 -4.56 15.80 1.64
N PHE A 166 -4.11 14.58 1.96
CA PHE A 166 -2.92 14.00 1.34
C PHE A 166 -3.16 13.67 -0.14
N ALA A 167 -4.33 13.11 -0.47
CA ALA A 167 -4.72 12.80 -1.84
C ALA A 167 -4.81 14.07 -2.71
N MET A 168 -5.36 15.16 -2.17
CA MET A 168 -5.36 16.47 -2.82
C MET A 168 -3.93 16.97 -3.08
N ALA A 169 -3.06 16.92 -2.07
CA ALA A 169 -1.68 17.40 -2.19
C ALA A 169 -0.87 16.62 -3.24
N ILE A 170 -0.95 15.29 -3.25
CA ILE A 170 -0.25 14.50 -4.29
C ILE A 170 -0.95 14.61 -5.66
N GLY A 171 -2.25 14.91 -5.67
CA GLY A 171 -3.06 15.17 -6.86
C GLY A 171 -2.45 16.23 -7.76
N GLU A 172 -1.91 17.30 -7.16
CA GLU A 172 -1.26 18.40 -7.88
C GLU A 172 -0.03 17.93 -8.67
N TYR A 173 0.75 17.01 -8.10
CA TYR A 173 1.92 16.44 -8.78
C TYR A 173 1.53 15.45 -9.88
N VAL A 174 0.58 14.57 -9.60
CA VAL A 174 0.21 13.51 -10.55
C VAL A 174 -0.64 14.02 -11.72
N ALA A 175 -1.25 15.20 -11.59
CA ALA A 175 -1.94 15.87 -12.69
C ALA A 175 -0.98 16.23 -13.84
N ALA A 176 0.32 16.37 -13.58
CA ALA A 176 1.34 16.66 -14.58
C ALA A 176 1.85 15.40 -15.32
N LEU A 177 1.36 14.20 -15.01
CA LEU A 177 1.84 12.96 -15.63
C LEU A 177 1.39 12.84 -17.10
N ASP A 178 2.37 12.84 -18.00
CA ASP A 178 2.18 12.80 -19.45
C ASP A 178 3.11 11.83 -20.18
N GLY A 179 3.99 11.16 -19.43
CA GLY A 179 5.04 10.31 -19.95
C GLY A 179 4.60 8.90 -20.34
N LYS A 180 5.59 8.07 -20.66
CA LYS A 180 5.36 6.66 -20.97
C LYS A 180 5.02 5.88 -19.70
N VAL A 181 4.00 5.01 -19.80
CA VAL A 181 3.65 4.03 -18.78
C VAL A 181 4.50 2.76 -18.94
N THR A 182 5.07 2.28 -17.84
CA THR A 182 5.90 1.07 -17.81
C THR A 182 5.57 0.21 -16.60
N THR A 183 5.72 -1.10 -16.72
CA THR A 183 5.61 -2.03 -15.57
C THR A 183 6.98 -2.38 -15.02
N GLU A 184 7.13 -2.43 -13.70
CA GLU A 184 8.35 -2.86 -13.03
C GLU A 184 8.05 -3.53 -11.67
N ASP A 185 9.05 -4.22 -11.11
CA ASP A 185 9.01 -4.68 -9.72
C ASP A 185 9.51 -3.55 -8.81
N LEU A 186 8.66 -3.13 -7.86
CA LEU A 186 9.03 -2.17 -6.82
C LEU A 186 9.05 -2.89 -5.47
N ALA A 187 10.25 -3.27 -5.04
CA ALA A 187 10.49 -3.97 -3.77
C ALA A 187 9.63 -5.24 -3.59
N GLY A 188 9.54 -6.07 -4.63
CA GLY A 188 8.76 -7.31 -4.63
C GLY A 188 7.26 -7.11 -4.91
N ARG A 189 6.83 -5.92 -5.31
CA ARG A 189 5.45 -5.61 -5.69
C ARG A 189 5.38 -5.24 -7.16
N GLN A 190 4.45 -5.84 -7.90
CA GLN A 190 4.21 -5.46 -9.28
C GLN A 190 3.63 -4.05 -9.34
N ALA A 191 4.33 -3.15 -10.03
CA ALA A 191 4.00 -1.73 -10.09
C ALA A 191 3.90 -1.24 -11.53
N VAL A 192 3.07 -0.23 -11.73
CA VAL A 192 3.05 0.61 -12.93
C VAL A 192 3.69 1.94 -12.57
N ALA A 193 4.66 2.35 -13.37
CA ALA A 193 5.31 3.64 -13.27
C ALA A 193 4.85 4.58 -14.39
N ALA A 194 4.54 5.81 -14.02
CA ALA A 194 4.22 6.91 -14.91
C ALA A 194 5.01 8.16 -14.48
N GLY A 195 5.53 8.91 -15.43
CA GLY A 195 6.33 10.12 -15.17
C GLY A 195 5.82 11.35 -15.89
N SER A 196 6.38 12.52 -15.55
CA SER A 196 6.22 13.77 -16.28
C SER A 196 7.54 14.28 -16.85
N ALA A 197 7.47 15.18 -17.83
CA ALA A 197 8.66 15.88 -18.35
C ALA A 197 9.43 16.67 -17.28
N GLU A 198 8.74 17.18 -16.26
CA GLU A 198 9.31 17.95 -15.15
C GLU A 198 9.95 17.05 -14.07
N GLY A 199 9.86 15.73 -14.22
CA GLY A 199 10.54 14.77 -13.37
C GLY A 199 9.71 14.22 -12.21
N THR A 200 8.42 14.52 -12.14
CA THR A 200 7.51 13.78 -11.24
C THR A 200 7.42 12.34 -11.71
N ARG A 201 7.47 11.38 -10.78
CA ARG A 201 7.26 9.96 -11.09
C ARG A 201 6.44 9.27 -10.02
N LEU A 202 5.36 8.65 -10.45
CA LEU A 202 4.46 7.85 -9.62
C LEU A 202 4.70 6.38 -9.92
N TRP A 203 4.76 5.57 -8.87
CA TRP A 203 4.62 4.13 -8.92
C TRP A 203 3.33 3.74 -8.23
N ALA A 204 2.47 2.99 -8.90
CA ALA A 204 1.18 2.54 -8.39
C ALA A 204 1.06 1.01 -8.47
N ALA A 205 0.28 0.40 -7.58
CA ALA A 205 0.08 -1.04 -7.56
C ALA A 205 -0.57 -1.53 -8.86
N ASN A 206 0.00 -2.57 -9.48
CA ASN A 206 -0.55 -3.17 -10.70
C ASN A 206 -1.46 -4.37 -10.45
N THR A 207 -1.70 -4.73 -9.18
CA THR A 207 -2.61 -5.78 -8.76
C THR A 207 -3.52 -5.22 -7.67
N GLY A 208 -4.77 -5.70 -7.60
CA GLY A 208 -5.77 -5.14 -6.67
C GLY A 208 -6.07 -3.65 -6.93
N ASP A 209 -6.32 -2.90 -5.87
CA ASP A 209 -6.56 -1.45 -5.95
C ASP A 209 -5.30 -0.71 -6.41
N PRO A 210 -5.38 0.26 -7.35
CA PRO A 210 -4.22 0.92 -7.93
C PRO A 210 -3.62 2.00 -7.01
N VAL A 211 -3.45 1.70 -5.72
CA VAL A 211 -2.93 2.66 -4.72
C VAL A 211 -1.50 3.11 -5.06
N PRO A 212 -1.11 4.36 -4.69
CA PRO A 212 0.26 4.80 -4.86
C PRO A 212 1.19 3.95 -3.98
N LEU A 213 2.39 3.69 -4.47
CA LEU A 213 3.44 2.96 -3.75
C LEU A 213 4.61 3.88 -3.43
N ARG A 214 4.92 4.75 -4.38
CA ARG A 214 5.96 5.76 -4.27
C ARG A 214 5.65 6.94 -5.18
N LEU A 215 6.00 8.13 -4.71
CA LEU A 215 5.96 9.36 -5.49
C LEU A 215 7.31 10.07 -5.34
N ASP A 216 8.00 10.30 -6.45
CA ASP A 216 9.13 11.22 -6.51
C ASP A 216 8.63 12.53 -7.12
N MET A 217 8.81 13.65 -6.41
CA MET A 217 8.34 14.97 -6.82
C MET A 217 9.49 15.75 -7.45
N LEU A 218 9.38 16.11 -8.74
CA LEU A 218 10.39 16.84 -9.52
C LEU A 218 11.81 16.26 -9.38
N ASN A 219 12.03 15.04 -9.88
CA ASN A 219 13.30 14.30 -9.75
C ASN A 219 13.73 14.05 -8.29
N GLY A 220 12.80 14.15 -7.35
CA GLY A 220 13.05 14.04 -5.91
C GLY A 220 13.51 15.35 -5.26
N GLU A 221 13.63 16.45 -6.01
CA GLU A 221 14.04 17.75 -5.49
C GLU A 221 13.02 18.28 -4.49
N GLN A 222 11.72 18.19 -4.82
CA GLN A 222 10.64 18.58 -3.90
C GLN A 222 10.27 17.47 -2.91
N GLY A 223 10.92 16.31 -3.00
CA GLY A 223 10.81 15.23 -2.04
C GLY A 223 10.40 13.89 -2.64
N ARG A 224 10.29 12.89 -1.77
CA ARG A 224 9.92 11.52 -2.08
C ARG A 224 9.02 10.98 -0.99
N MET A 225 7.90 10.37 -1.36
CA MET A 225 6.99 9.69 -0.45
C MET A 225 6.86 8.22 -0.82
N GLU A 226 6.85 7.35 0.18
CA GLU A 226 6.57 5.92 0.08
C GLU A 226 5.32 5.60 0.89
N PHE A 227 4.49 4.68 0.35
CA PHE A 227 3.18 4.38 0.91
C PHE A 227 3.02 2.88 1.14
N SER A 228 2.54 2.52 2.33
CA SER A 228 2.38 1.13 2.78
C SER A 228 1.15 0.96 3.69
N ASP A 229 0.91 -0.27 4.11
CA ASP A 229 -0.06 -0.64 5.16
C ASP A 229 -1.50 -0.15 4.94
N TYR A 230 -1.91 -0.10 3.67
CA TYR A 230 -3.25 0.28 3.25
C TYR A 230 -4.35 -0.57 3.91
N GLY A 231 -5.46 0.08 4.29
CA GLY A 231 -6.65 -0.60 4.83
C GLY A 231 -6.47 -1.25 6.21
N THR A 232 -5.32 -1.04 6.86
CA THR A 232 -5.07 -1.50 8.23
C THR A 232 -6.02 -0.83 9.22
N LYS A 233 -6.67 -1.63 10.07
CA LYS A 233 -7.49 -1.07 11.15
C LYS A 233 -6.60 -0.37 12.17
N VAL A 234 -6.68 0.95 12.21
CA VAL A 234 -5.96 1.79 13.16
C VAL A 234 -6.96 2.60 13.99
N SER A 235 -6.72 2.66 15.30
CA SER A 235 -7.47 3.54 16.21
C SER A 235 -6.55 4.69 16.59
N ILE A 236 -6.99 5.91 16.31
CA ILE A 236 -6.28 7.14 16.63
C ILE A 236 -7.20 7.94 17.55
N THR A 237 -6.75 8.21 18.77
CA THR A 237 -7.52 8.90 19.81
C THR A 237 -6.72 10.06 20.36
N ALA A 238 -7.43 11.09 20.85
CA ALA A 238 -6.80 12.22 21.52
C ALA A 238 -5.90 11.74 22.68
N PRO A 239 -4.69 12.31 22.84
CA PRO A 239 -3.84 12.00 23.96
C PRO A 239 -4.48 12.41 25.30
N ALA A 240 -4.29 11.57 26.33
CA ALA A 240 -4.75 11.90 27.67
C ALA A 240 -3.88 13.00 28.30
N GLY A 241 -4.52 13.91 29.06
CA GLY A 241 -3.81 14.95 29.81
C GLY A 241 -3.15 16.01 28.94
N ALA A 242 -3.62 16.21 27.71
CA ALA A 242 -3.13 17.27 26.84
C ALA A 242 -3.38 18.64 27.47
N VAL A 243 -2.38 19.52 27.40
CA VAL A 243 -2.52 20.94 27.77
C VAL A 243 -3.24 21.65 26.63
N ASP A 244 -4.30 22.40 26.92
CA ASP A 244 -5.04 23.16 25.91
C ASP A 244 -4.48 24.58 25.81
N LEU A 245 -3.79 24.92 24.72
CA LEU A 245 -3.22 26.26 24.53
C LEU A 245 -4.29 27.34 24.47
N ALA A 246 -5.45 27.04 23.88
CA ALA A 246 -6.56 27.99 23.82
C ALA A 246 -7.13 28.34 25.20
N SER A 247 -6.76 27.59 26.25
CA SER A 247 -7.13 27.89 27.65
C SER A 247 -6.12 28.78 28.37
N LEU A 248 -4.98 29.09 27.75
CA LEU A 248 -3.89 29.87 28.35
C LEU A 248 -3.86 31.33 27.88
N SER A 249 -4.63 31.69 26.85
CA SER A 249 -4.71 33.03 26.25
C SER A 249 -5.97 33.81 26.63
#